data_AF-Q025N1-F1
#
_entry.id   AF-Q025N1-F1
#
_cell.length_a   1.000
_cell.length_b   1.000
_cell.length_c   1.000
_cell.angle_alpha   90.00
_cell.angle_beta   90.00
_cell.angle_gamma   90.00
#
_symmetry.space_group_name_H-M   'P 1'
#
loop_
_entity.id
_entity.type
_entity.pdbx_description
1 polymer ?
#
loop_
_entity_poly.entity_id
_entity_poly.type
_entity_poly.pdbx_seq_one_letter_code
_entity_poly.pdbx_strand_id
1 'polypeptide(L)'
;MTSATRKLCLLHLSANALLMWLGYEWLSVAESTRLRLAVSAADALAILALVCWLHGATFVYFRDVPKINEAFRVALRHLAALVTAAILVLVLYGLLRWAAGAAAQPAFRLASWLTLHLHKPVKPASVARVLQALFWIVRWIVLPVVLLPAASAIASRGWRGFGAIMRGSPLRYWVAVPVLLLIGLQLPFVLLRWVPAFDSFALQFTSFAIRLMVAYLLFVAAALRLAIVSGSKEIAP
;
A
#
# COMPACT_ATOMS: atom_id res chain seq x y z
N MET A 1 23.54 -8.92 8.25
CA MET A 1 22.20 -8.72 8.86
C MET A 1 22.32 -8.88 10.36
N THR A 2 21.77 -7.96 11.16
CA THR A 2 21.79 -8.11 12.64
C THR A 2 20.74 -9.12 13.09
N SER A 3 20.92 -9.70 14.29
CA SER A 3 19.94 -10.62 14.91
C SER A 3 18.55 -9.98 15.03
N ALA A 4 18.49 -8.68 15.31
CA ALA A 4 17.25 -7.92 15.38
C ALA A 4 16.52 -7.84 14.01
N THR A 5 17.24 -7.51 12.93
CA THR A 5 16.63 -7.48 11.59
C THR A 5 16.07 -8.85 11.19
N ARG A 6 16.75 -9.95 11.54
CA ARG A 6 16.26 -11.31 11.26
C ARG A 6 14.95 -11.59 12.00
N LYS A 7 14.87 -11.24 13.29
CA LYS A 7 13.64 -11.39 14.10
C LYS A 7 12.48 -10.57 13.51
N LEU A 8 12.75 -9.33 13.10
CA LEU A 8 11.75 -8.47 12.47
C LEU A 8 11.24 -9.08 11.14
N CYS A 9 12.13 -9.59 10.29
CA CYS A 9 11.74 -10.26 9.05
C CYS A 9 10.86 -11.50 9.31
N LEU A 10 11.24 -12.35 10.27
CA LEU A 10 10.45 -13.53 10.63
C LEU A 10 9.07 -13.14 11.17
N LEU A 11 8.99 -12.08 11.97
CA LEU A 11 7.73 -11.55 12.48
C LEU A 11 6.84 -11.03 11.35
N HIS A 12 7.38 -10.29 10.37
CA HIS A 12 6.61 -9.88 9.19
C HIS A 12 6.13 -11.08 8.39
N LEU A 13 6.96 -12.10 8.22
CA LEU A 13 6.59 -13.30 7.48
C LEU A 13 5.37 -13.99 8.11
N SER A 14 5.40 -14.23 9.42
CA SER A 14 4.32 -14.91 10.14
C SER A 14 3.10 -14.02 10.33
N ALA A 15 3.29 -12.74 10.68
CA ALA A 15 2.18 -11.81 10.90
C ALA A 15 1.44 -11.49 9.61
N ASN A 16 2.13 -11.28 8.48
CA ASN A 16 1.46 -11.05 7.19
C ASN A 16 0.72 -12.31 6.70
N ALA A 17 1.25 -13.52 6.96
CA ALA A 17 0.53 -14.76 6.66
C ALA A 17 -0.75 -14.90 7.50
N LEU A 18 -0.67 -14.58 8.80
CA LEU A 18 -1.84 -14.55 9.68
C LEU A 18 -2.85 -13.48 9.25
N LEU A 19 -2.40 -12.28 8.89
CA LEU A 19 -3.26 -11.20 8.40
C LEU A 19 -3.95 -11.58 7.09
N MET A 20 -3.25 -12.28 6.19
CA MET A 20 -3.83 -12.80 4.96
C MET A 20 -4.92 -13.83 5.26
N TRP A 21 -4.67 -14.76 6.19
CA TRP A 21 -5.65 -15.72 6.65
C TRP A 21 -6.89 -15.03 7.27
N LEU A 22 -6.69 -14.10 8.20
CA LEU A 22 -7.77 -13.33 8.83
C LEU A 22 -8.57 -12.53 7.81
N GLY A 23 -7.90 -11.93 6.81
CA GLY A 23 -8.57 -11.22 5.74
C GLY A 23 -9.39 -12.14 4.84
N TYR A 24 -8.91 -13.35 4.56
CA TYR A 24 -9.66 -14.36 3.82
C TYR A 24 -10.91 -14.82 4.57
N GLU A 25 -10.77 -15.15 5.86
CA GLU A 25 -11.89 -15.52 6.73
C GLU A 25 -12.92 -14.39 6.81
N TRP A 26 -12.46 -13.14 7.00
CA TRP A 26 -13.33 -11.97 7.02
C TRP A 26 -14.12 -11.79 5.71
N LEU A 27 -13.48 -11.96 4.55
CA LEU A 27 -14.15 -11.89 3.24
C LEU A 27 -15.15 -13.03 3.00
N SER A 28 -15.02 -14.15 3.72
CA SER A 28 -15.93 -15.30 3.59
C SER A 28 -17.22 -15.15 4.40
N VAL A 29 -17.30 -14.14 5.28
CA VAL A 29 -18.47 -13.91 6.13
C VAL A 29 -19.66 -13.45 5.30
N ALA A 30 -20.70 -14.28 5.24
CA ALA A 30 -21.99 -13.89 4.68
C ALA A 30 -22.76 -12.96 5.64
N GLU A 31 -23.07 -11.75 5.17
CA GLU A 31 -23.78 -10.74 5.95
C GLU A 31 -25.29 -10.81 5.69
N SER A 32 -26.05 -11.26 6.70
CA SER A 32 -27.52 -11.37 6.61
C SER A 32 -28.28 -10.53 7.65
N THR A 33 -27.59 -9.98 8.65
CA THR A 33 -28.19 -9.19 9.72
C THR A 33 -27.34 -7.98 10.10
N ARG A 34 -27.97 -6.93 10.65
CA ARG A 34 -27.28 -5.71 11.10
C ARG A 34 -26.20 -5.99 12.17
N LEU A 35 -26.44 -6.98 13.04
CA LEU A 35 -25.46 -7.39 14.05
C LEU A 35 -24.23 -8.03 13.40
N ARG A 36 -24.42 -8.91 12.40
CA ARG A 36 -23.31 -9.51 11.64
C ARG A 36 -22.49 -8.44 10.91
N LEU A 37 -23.15 -7.42 10.35
CA LEU A 37 -22.47 -6.28 9.73
C LEU A 37 -21.62 -5.50 10.75
N ALA A 38 -22.15 -5.25 11.95
CA ALA A 38 -21.40 -4.54 13.00
C ALA A 38 -20.18 -5.34 13.49
N VAL A 39 -20.31 -6.65 13.65
CA VAL A 39 -19.20 -7.55 14.01
C VAL A 39 -18.17 -7.60 12.88
N SER A 40 -18.60 -7.76 11.64
CA SER A 40 -17.75 -7.70 10.44
C SER A 40 -16.96 -6.38 10.37
N ALA A 41 -17.60 -5.25 10.65
CA ALA A 41 -16.94 -3.96 10.70
C ALA A 41 -15.89 -3.88 11.85
N ALA A 42 -16.19 -4.46 13.01
CA ALA A 42 -15.25 -4.53 14.12
C ALA A 42 -14.03 -5.41 13.78
N ASP A 43 -14.24 -6.55 13.11
CA ASP A 43 -13.17 -7.42 12.63
C ASP A 43 -12.28 -6.71 11.61
N ALA A 44 -12.88 -5.98 10.66
CA ALA A 44 -12.15 -5.16 9.70
C ALA A 44 -11.27 -4.09 10.39
N LEU A 45 -11.81 -3.43 11.42
CA LEU A 45 -11.06 -2.46 12.22
C LEU A 45 -9.93 -3.12 13.02
N ALA A 46 -10.16 -4.31 13.57
CA ALA A 46 -9.13 -5.06 14.29
C ALA A 46 -7.99 -5.47 13.34
N ILE A 47 -8.31 -5.98 12.16
CA ILE A 47 -7.31 -6.30 11.12
C ILE A 47 -6.54 -5.04 10.71
N LEU A 48 -7.24 -3.93 10.47
CA LEU A 48 -6.61 -2.65 10.13
C LEU A 48 -5.66 -2.17 11.24
N ALA A 49 -6.08 -2.28 12.50
CA ALA A 49 -5.26 -1.93 13.65
C ALA A 49 -4.01 -2.82 13.75
N LEU A 50 -4.14 -4.13 13.52
CA LEU A 50 -3.00 -5.05 13.50
C LEU A 50 -1.99 -4.71 12.39
N VAL A 51 -2.47 -4.43 11.17
CA VAL A 51 -1.63 -3.97 10.04
C VAL A 51 -0.92 -2.66 10.41
N CYS A 52 -1.66 -1.68 10.92
CA CYS A 52 -1.12 -0.39 11.33
C CYS A 52 -0.07 -0.53 12.43
N TRP A 53 -0.30 -1.41 13.39
CA TRP A 53 0.63 -1.67 14.48
C TRP A 53 1.92 -2.33 13.99
N LEU A 54 1.81 -3.39 13.19
CA LEU A 54 2.96 -4.13 12.64
C LEU A 54 3.86 -3.23 11.76
N HIS A 55 3.25 -2.52 10.82
CA HIS A 55 3.97 -1.66 9.89
C HIS A 55 4.41 -0.34 10.56
N GLY A 56 3.61 0.21 11.48
CA GLY A 56 3.98 1.34 12.32
C GLY A 56 5.23 1.06 13.16
N ALA A 57 5.30 -0.10 13.82
CA ALA A 57 6.47 -0.52 14.59
C ALA A 57 7.72 -0.61 13.71
N THR A 58 7.56 -0.99 12.45
CA THR A 58 8.65 -1.08 11.48
C THR A 58 9.18 0.29 11.10
N PHE A 59 8.31 1.27 10.88
CA PHE A 59 8.73 2.66 10.67
C PHE A 59 9.47 3.21 11.89
N VAL A 60 8.99 2.95 13.11
CA VAL A 60 9.66 3.41 14.34
C VAL A 60 11.04 2.76 14.50
N TYR A 61 11.14 1.46 14.25
CA TYR A 61 12.39 0.71 14.34
C TYR A 61 13.48 1.25 13.40
N PHE A 62 13.13 1.55 12.15
CA PHE A 62 14.10 2.07 11.19
C PHE A 62 14.41 3.57 11.33
N ARG A 63 13.62 4.30 12.13
CA ARG A 63 13.79 5.74 12.34
C ARG A 63 14.67 6.07 13.54
N ASP A 64 14.27 5.60 14.73
CA ASP A 64 14.78 6.15 15.98
C ASP A 64 15.20 5.11 17.02
N VAL A 65 14.74 3.85 16.93
CA VAL A 65 14.83 2.90 18.06
C VAL A 65 15.58 1.62 17.69
N PRO A 66 16.75 1.33 18.30
CA PRO A 66 17.52 0.12 18.01
C PRO A 66 16.87 -1.17 18.54
N LYS A 67 15.93 -1.07 19.49
CA LYS A 67 15.26 -2.20 20.15
C LYS A 67 13.84 -2.42 19.61
N ILE A 68 13.58 -3.65 19.15
CA ILE A 68 12.30 -4.06 18.56
C ILE A 68 11.13 -3.85 19.54
N ASN A 69 11.26 -4.33 20.78
CA ASN A 69 10.15 -4.27 21.75
C ASN A 69 9.70 -2.82 22.06
N GLU A 70 10.65 -1.89 22.10
CA GLU A 70 10.36 -0.47 22.30
C GLU A 70 9.64 0.12 21.08
N ALA A 71 10.07 -0.23 19.87
CA ALA A 71 9.40 0.21 18.64
C ALA A 71 7.94 -0.25 18.56
N PHE A 72 7.65 -1.51 18.93
CA PHE A 72 6.29 -2.04 18.99
C PHE A 72 5.44 -1.37 20.07
N ARG A 73 6.02 -1.05 21.23
CA ARG A 73 5.33 -0.34 22.31
C ARG A 73 4.99 1.11 21.91
N VAL A 74 5.91 1.80 21.25
CA VAL A 74 5.68 3.16 20.74
C VAL A 74 4.58 3.15 19.68
N ALA A 75 4.64 2.23 18.71
CA ALA A 75 3.60 2.10 17.69
C ALA A 75 2.22 1.80 18.31
N LEU A 76 2.16 0.96 19.37
CA LEU A 76 0.92 0.67 20.08
C LEU A 76 0.33 1.92 20.76
N ARG A 77 1.17 2.76 21.38
CA ARG A 77 0.75 4.03 21.98
C ARG A 77 0.19 5.02 20.95
N HIS A 78 0.64 4.92 19.70
CA HIS A 78 0.21 5.77 18.60
C HIS A 78 -0.78 5.08 17.66
N LEU A 79 -1.33 3.94 18.07
CA LEU A 79 -2.22 3.13 17.24
C LEU A 79 -3.46 3.89 16.79
N ALA A 80 -4.10 4.66 17.67
CA ALA A 80 -5.27 5.47 17.31
C ALA A 80 -4.95 6.46 16.18
N ALA A 81 -3.82 7.18 16.28
CA ALA A 81 -3.38 8.12 15.25
C ALA A 81 -3.06 7.40 13.92
N LEU A 82 -2.44 6.22 13.99
CA LEU A 82 -2.14 5.40 12.81
C LEU A 82 -3.41 4.88 12.12
N VAL A 83 -4.38 4.38 12.89
CA VAL A 83 -5.66 3.91 12.37
C VAL A 83 -6.45 5.07 11.74
N THR A 84 -6.51 6.24 12.41
CA THR A 84 -7.14 7.43 11.83
C THR A 84 -6.46 7.85 10.53
N ALA A 85 -5.13 7.85 10.49
CA ALA A 85 -4.39 8.15 9.27
C ALA A 85 -4.70 7.15 8.15
N ALA A 86 -4.73 5.85 8.47
CA ALA A 86 -5.05 4.80 7.51
C ALA A 86 -6.48 4.94 6.96
N ILE A 87 -7.47 5.25 7.81
CA ILE A 87 -8.85 5.54 7.39
C ILE A 87 -8.88 6.75 6.44
N LEU A 88 -8.17 7.83 6.77
CA LEU A 88 -8.07 9.01 5.89
C LEU A 88 -7.44 8.64 4.53
N VAL A 89 -6.40 7.80 4.52
CA VAL A 89 -5.83 7.27 3.27
C VAL A 89 -6.86 6.48 2.48
N LEU A 90 -7.61 5.56 3.12
CA LEU A 90 -8.66 4.80 2.47
C LEU A 90 -9.76 5.69 1.87
N VAL A 91 -10.16 6.74 2.58
CA VAL A 91 -11.09 7.75 2.08
C VAL A 91 -10.51 8.45 0.85
N LEU A 92 -9.24 8.89 0.88
CA LEU A 92 -8.58 9.50 -0.29
C LEU A 92 -8.51 8.55 -1.48
N TYR A 93 -8.20 7.28 -1.25
CA TYR A 93 -8.21 6.24 -2.30
C TYR A 93 -9.62 6.05 -2.88
N GLY A 94 -10.64 6.04 -2.02
CA GLY A 94 -12.04 5.96 -2.40
C GLY A 94 -12.49 7.15 -3.24
N LEU A 95 -12.14 8.37 -2.81
CA LEU A 95 -12.43 9.62 -3.53
C LEU A 95 -11.72 9.66 -4.89
N LEU A 96 -10.46 9.26 -4.99
CA LEU A 96 -9.75 9.17 -6.26
C LEU A 96 -10.38 8.13 -7.19
N ARG A 97 -10.81 6.99 -6.65
CA ARG A 97 -11.50 5.96 -7.44
C ARG A 97 -12.86 6.45 -7.94
N TRP A 98 -13.62 7.13 -7.08
CA TRP A 98 -14.89 7.74 -7.43
C TRP A 98 -14.71 8.82 -8.50
N ALA A 99 -13.75 9.73 -8.32
CA ALA A 99 -13.42 10.77 -9.29
C ALA A 99 -13.01 10.18 -10.65
N ALA A 100 -12.22 9.09 -10.66
CA ALA A 100 -11.87 8.37 -11.87
C ALA A 100 -13.10 7.77 -12.59
N GLY A 101 -14.10 7.29 -11.83
CA GLY A 101 -15.37 6.81 -12.39
C GLY A 101 -16.25 7.93 -12.95
N ALA A 102 -16.26 9.09 -12.28
CA ALA A 102 -16.98 10.28 -12.71
C ALA A 102 -16.30 11.03 -13.87
N ALA A 103 -15.07 10.66 -14.25
CA ALA A 103 -14.26 11.37 -15.24
C ALA A 103 -14.73 11.22 -16.71
N ALA A 104 -15.81 10.49 -16.98
CA ALA A 104 -16.35 10.31 -18.33
C ALA A 104 -16.76 11.64 -19.00
N GLN A 105 -17.48 12.52 -18.29
CA GLN A 105 -17.89 13.81 -18.84
C GLN A 105 -16.70 14.78 -19.05
N PRO A 106 -15.77 14.95 -18.08
CA PRO A 106 -14.54 15.71 -18.31
C PRO A 106 -13.73 15.21 -19.50
N ALA A 107 -13.62 13.88 -19.69
CA ALA A 107 -12.90 13.28 -20.82
C ALA A 107 -13.50 13.71 -22.17
N PHE A 108 -14.83 13.74 -22.26
CA PHE A 108 -15.53 14.18 -23.47
C PHE A 108 -15.32 15.68 -23.75
N ARG A 109 -15.44 16.53 -22.72
CA ARG A 109 -15.21 17.98 -22.85
C ARG A 109 -13.77 18.29 -23.27
N LEU A 110 -12.78 17.60 -22.67
CA LEU A 110 -11.38 17.71 -23.05
C LEU A 110 -11.12 17.24 -24.49
N ALA A 111 -11.72 16.12 -24.90
CA ALA A 111 -11.57 15.63 -26.28
C ALA A 111 -12.16 16.61 -27.31
N SER A 112 -13.30 17.23 -26.99
CA SER A 112 -13.92 18.26 -27.82
C SER A 112 -13.02 19.51 -27.92
N TRP A 113 -12.54 20.02 -26.79
CA TRP A 113 -11.63 21.16 -26.74
C TRP A 113 -10.32 20.91 -27.50
N LEU A 114 -9.72 19.73 -27.33
CA LEU A 114 -8.52 19.30 -28.04
C LEU A 114 -8.77 19.18 -29.55
N THR A 115 -9.94 18.69 -29.96
CA THR A 115 -10.30 18.60 -31.39
C THR A 115 -10.41 19.99 -32.01
N LEU A 116 -11.00 20.95 -31.29
CA LEU A 116 -11.10 22.34 -31.72
C LEU A 116 -9.75 23.03 -31.85
N HIS A 117 -8.81 22.81 -30.91
CA HIS A 117 -7.51 23.48 -30.93
C HIS A 117 -6.48 22.79 -31.85
N LEU A 118 -6.46 21.46 -31.86
CA LEU A 118 -5.49 20.69 -32.65
C LEU A 118 -5.95 20.48 -34.10
N HIS A 119 -7.19 20.84 -34.44
CA HIS A 119 -7.82 20.63 -35.75
C HIS A 119 -7.72 19.17 -36.23
N LYS A 120 -7.58 18.22 -35.29
CA LYS A 120 -7.49 16.78 -35.53
C LYS A 120 -8.50 16.08 -34.63
N PRO A 121 -9.30 15.14 -35.16
CA PRO A 121 -10.31 14.46 -34.36
C PRO A 121 -9.65 13.62 -33.25
N VAL A 122 -9.85 14.03 -32.00
CA VAL A 122 -9.40 13.29 -30.83
C VAL A 122 -10.55 12.44 -30.30
N LYS A 123 -10.38 11.11 -30.34
CA LYS A 123 -11.40 10.17 -29.84
C LYS A 123 -11.58 10.34 -28.32
N PRO A 124 -12.80 10.56 -27.80
CA PRO A 124 -13.06 10.66 -26.36
C PRO A 124 -12.57 9.44 -25.57
N ALA A 125 -12.65 8.25 -26.18
CA ALA A 125 -12.14 7.01 -25.59
C ALA A 125 -10.62 7.04 -25.35
N SER A 126 -9.83 7.74 -26.18
CA SER A 126 -8.40 7.90 -25.95
C SER A 126 -8.13 8.84 -24.76
N VAL A 127 -8.86 9.95 -24.66
CA VAL A 127 -8.74 10.88 -23.52
C VAL A 127 -9.17 10.21 -22.21
N ALA A 128 -10.26 9.44 -22.23
CA ALA A 128 -10.71 8.67 -21.08
C ALA A 128 -9.65 7.66 -20.60
N ARG A 129 -9.00 6.94 -21.53
CA ARG A 129 -7.89 6.03 -21.18
C ARG A 129 -6.71 6.76 -20.55
N VAL A 130 -6.33 7.92 -21.08
CA VAL A 130 -5.25 8.75 -20.51
C VAL A 130 -5.60 9.24 -19.11
N LEU A 131 -6.82 9.74 -18.91
CA LEU A 131 -7.27 10.18 -17.57
C LEU A 131 -7.31 9.02 -16.58
N GLN A 132 -7.80 7.83 -16.99
CA GLN A 132 -7.78 6.64 -16.15
C GLN A 132 -6.35 6.23 -15.77
N ALA A 133 -5.42 6.27 -16.72
CA ALA A 133 -4.00 6.01 -16.45
C ALA A 133 -3.42 7.05 -15.47
N LEU A 134 -3.76 8.33 -15.62
CA LEU A 134 -3.34 9.38 -14.70
C LEU A 134 -3.88 9.16 -13.29
N PHE A 135 -5.18 8.89 -13.13
CA PHE A 135 -5.77 8.55 -11.83
C PHE A 135 -5.13 7.31 -11.22
N TRP A 136 -4.78 6.30 -12.04
CA TRP A 136 -4.09 5.12 -11.58
C TRP A 136 -2.68 5.46 -11.05
N ILE A 137 -1.91 6.28 -11.77
CA ILE A 137 -0.58 6.75 -11.35
C ILE A 137 -0.68 7.56 -10.06
N VAL A 138 -1.63 8.50 -9.98
CA VAL A 138 -1.83 9.32 -8.78
C VAL A 138 -2.17 8.43 -7.58
N ARG A 139 -3.08 7.48 -7.77
CA ARG A 139 -3.54 6.60 -6.69
C ARG A 139 -2.47 5.64 -6.20
N TRP A 140 -1.68 5.04 -7.09
CA TRP A 140 -0.75 3.96 -6.73
C TRP A 140 0.70 4.38 -6.59
N ILE A 141 1.09 5.53 -7.14
CA ILE A 141 2.46 6.01 -7.08
C ILE A 141 2.52 7.30 -6.27
N VAL A 142 1.88 8.37 -6.75
CA VAL A 142 2.03 9.71 -6.15
C VAL A 142 1.52 9.72 -4.72
N LEU A 143 0.33 9.20 -4.47
CA LEU A 143 -0.31 9.24 -3.16
C LEU A 143 0.52 8.48 -2.10
N PRO A 144 0.96 7.22 -2.31
CA PRO A 144 1.90 6.56 -1.41
C PRO A 144 3.21 7.33 -1.20
N VAL A 145 3.83 7.85 -2.26
CA VAL A 145 5.11 8.58 -2.17
C VAL A 145 4.98 9.79 -1.23
N VAL A 146 3.86 10.51 -1.31
CA VAL A 146 3.55 11.68 -0.47
C VAL A 146 3.22 11.28 0.98
N LEU A 147 2.49 10.19 1.17
CA LEU A 147 1.94 9.82 2.47
C LEU A 147 2.89 8.95 3.33
N LEU A 148 3.82 8.22 2.72
CA LEU A 148 4.74 7.33 3.45
C LEU A 148 5.61 8.06 4.51
N PRO A 149 6.17 9.26 4.26
CA PRO A 149 6.93 10.00 5.27
C PRO A 149 6.04 10.48 6.41
N ALA A 150 4.80 10.89 6.09
CA ALA A 150 3.81 11.27 7.09
C ALA A 150 3.41 10.06 7.95
N ALA A 151 3.21 8.88 7.34
CA ALA A 151 2.93 7.65 8.07
C ALA A 151 4.08 7.27 9.04
N SER A 152 5.34 7.41 8.60
CA SER A 152 6.51 7.22 9.46
C SER A 152 6.56 8.24 10.62
N ALA A 153 6.24 9.50 10.34
CA ALA A 153 6.18 10.54 11.36
C ALA A 153 5.04 10.33 12.36
N ILE A 154 3.87 9.84 11.91
CA ILE A 154 2.73 9.51 12.77
C ILE A 154 3.06 8.28 13.63
N ALA A 155 3.76 7.29 13.07
CA ALA A 155 4.17 6.11 13.84
C ALA A 155 5.10 6.45 15.00
N SER A 156 5.97 7.45 14.83
CA SER A 156 6.97 7.89 15.83
C SER A 156 6.47 8.98 16.77
N ARG A 157 5.64 9.92 16.29
CA ARG A 157 5.20 11.12 17.02
C ARG A 157 3.69 11.16 17.32
N GLY A 158 2.94 10.15 16.90
CA GLY A 158 1.48 10.11 17.01
C GLY A 158 0.80 11.24 16.26
N TRP A 159 -0.16 11.90 16.92
CA TRP A 159 -0.94 13.02 16.34
C TRP A 159 -0.09 14.19 15.85
N ARG A 160 1.08 14.43 16.45
CA ARG A 160 1.99 15.50 16.01
C ARG A 160 2.64 15.21 14.66
N GLY A 161 2.60 13.95 14.19
CA GLY A 161 3.14 13.52 12.92
C GLY A 161 2.31 13.91 11.69
N PHE A 162 1.04 14.31 11.86
CA PHE A 162 0.15 14.64 10.73
C PHE A 162 0.64 15.82 9.87
N GLY A 163 1.40 16.76 10.46
CA GLY A 163 1.98 17.90 9.73
C GLY A 163 3.29 17.58 9.00
N ALA A 164 3.77 16.34 8.98
CA ALA A 164 5.07 15.96 8.42
C ALA A 164 5.00 15.60 6.92
N ILE A 165 4.12 16.25 6.16
CA ILE A 165 4.01 16.02 4.71
C ILE A 165 5.23 16.64 4.00
N MET A 166 6.03 15.79 3.36
CA MET A 166 7.07 16.12 2.36
C MET A 166 8.00 17.31 2.64
N ARG A 167 8.38 17.55 3.90
CA ARG A 167 9.42 18.55 4.20
C ARG A 167 10.81 17.96 3.99
N GLY A 168 11.45 18.30 2.86
CA GLY A 168 12.89 18.07 2.65
C GLY A 168 13.30 16.70 2.07
N SER A 169 12.41 15.97 1.38
CA SER A 169 12.76 14.67 0.83
C SER A 169 13.76 14.77 -0.35
N PRO A 170 14.88 14.03 -0.33
CA PRO A 170 15.91 14.11 -1.38
C PRO A 170 15.40 13.59 -2.73
N LEU A 171 15.97 14.04 -3.85
CA LEU A 171 15.60 13.59 -5.20
C LEU A 171 15.63 12.06 -5.35
N ARG A 172 16.54 11.38 -4.64
CA ARG A 172 16.65 9.92 -4.61
C ARG A 172 15.38 9.25 -4.08
N TYR A 173 14.69 9.86 -3.11
CA TYR A 173 13.42 9.36 -2.57
C TYR A 173 12.34 9.31 -3.65
N TRP A 174 12.25 10.37 -4.45
CA TRP A 174 11.27 10.52 -5.53
C TRP A 174 11.42 9.50 -6.64
N VAL A 175 12.60 8.88 -6.79
CA VAL A 175 12.82 7.80 -7.76
C VAL A 175 12.72 6.45 -7.08
N ALA A 176 13.36 6.28 -5.92
CA ALA A 176 13.43 5.00 -5.22
C ALA A 176 12.05 4.50 -4.78
N VAL A 177 11.20 5.36 -4.23
CA VAL A 177 9.88 4.94 -3.73
C VAL A 177 8.95 4.50 -4.85
N PRO A 178 8.77 5.25 -5.96
CA PRO A 178 8.01 4.75 -7.11
C PRO A 178 8.55 3.43 -7.66
N VAL A 179 9.87 3.29 -7.79
CA VAL A 179 10.48 2.04 -8.29
C VAL A 179 10.18 0.88 -7.35
N LEU A 180 10.36 1.06 -6.03
CA LEU A 180 10.06 0.05 -5.04
C LEU A 180 8.56 -0.30 -4.98
N LEU A 181 7.68 0.68 -5.16
CA LEU A 181 6.24 0.44 -5.28
C LEU A 181 5.91 -0.36 -6.54
N LEU A 182 6.50 -0.04 -7.68
CA LEU A 182 6.32 -0.81 -8.92
C LEU A 182 6.83 -2.25 -8.77
N ILE A 183 8.00 -2.44 -8.17
CA ILE A 183 8.55 -3.77 -7.89
C ILE A 183 7.64 -4.53 -6.93
N GLY A 184 7.23 -3.91 -5.82
CA GLY A 184 6.41 -4.55 -4.79
C GLY A 184 4.97 -4.81 -5.23
N LEU A 185 4.38 -3.98 -6.07
CA LEU A 185 2.98 -4.13 -6.50
C LEU A 185 2.86 -4.85 -7.84
N GLN A 186 3.59 -4.44 -8.88
CA GLN A 186 3.36 -4.97 -10.24
C GLN A 186 4.04 -6.32 -10.46
N LEU A 187 5.29 -6.46 -10.01
CA LEU A 187 6.10 -7.63 -10.32
C LEU A 187 5.52 -8.94 -9.74
N PRO A 188 4.98 -8.97 -8.51
CA PRO A 188 4.23 -10.11 -8.01
C PRO A 188 3.08 -10.55 -8.91
N PHE A 189 2.27 -9.61 -9.41
CA PHE A 189 1.14 -9.95 -10.30
C PHE A 189 1.61 -10.46 -11.66
N VAL A 190 2.69 -9.91 -12.21
CA VAL A 190 3.28 -10.42 -13.46
C VAL A 190 3.74 -11.86 -13.28
N LEU A 191 4.42 -12.15 -12.17
CA LEU A 191 4.94 -13.48 -11.86
C LEU A 191 3.82 -14.51 -11.61
N LEU A 192 2.72 -14.10 -10.97
CA LEU A 192 1.54 -14.94 -10.76
C LEU A 192 0.75 -15.22 -12.05
N ARG A 193 0.64 -14.23 -12.94
CA ARG A 193 -0.04 -14.35 -14.25
C ARG A 193 0.70 -15.23 -15.24
N TRP A 194 2.01 -15.41 -15.07
CA TRP A 194 2.79 -16.29 -15.93
C TRP A 194 2.44 -17.75 -15.67
N VAL A 195 1.51 -18.33 -16.43
CA VAL A 195 1.12 -19.74 -16.30
C VAL A 195 1.99 -20.62 -17.22
N PRO A 196 2.95 -21.40 -16.67
CA PRO A 196 3.66 -22.40 -17.46
C PRO A 196 2.74 -23.56 -17.83
N ALA A 197 2.85 -24.01 -19.09
CA ALA A 197 2.12 -25.17 -19.58
C ALA A 197 2.79 -26.46 -19.05
N PHE A 198 2.13 -27.12 -18.10
CA PHE A 198 2.54 -28.43 -17.59
C PHE A 198 1.37 -29.40 -17.74
N ASP A 199 1.66 -30.63 -18.14
CA ASP A 199 0.62 -31.65 -18.38
C ASP A 199 0.06 -32.26 -17.08
N SER A 200 0.80 -32.17 -15.97
CA SER A 200 0.36 -32.72 -14.67
C SER A 200 -0.14 -31.63 -13.72
N PHE A 201 -1.26 -31.91 -13.04
CA PHE A 201 -1.82 -31.05 -12.01
C PHE A 201 -0.84 -30.79 -10.86
N ALA A 202 -0.08 -31.81 -10.45
CA ALA A 202 0.93 -31.67 -9.39
C ALA A 202 2.01 -30.63 -9.76
N LEU A 203 2.53 -30.66 -11.00
CA LEU A 203 3.50 -29.67 -11.46
C LEU A 203 2.91 -28.27 -11.57
N GLN A 204 1.64 -28.15 -12.01
CA GLN A 204 0.95 -26.86 -12.04
C GLN A 204 0.80 -26.27 -10.62
N PHE A 205 0.39 -27.10 -9.65
CA PHE A 205 0.23 -26.68 -8.26
C PHE A 205 1.56 -26.30 -7.62
N THR A 206 2.60 -27.12 -7.76
CA THR A 206 3.94 -26.84 -7.22
C THR A 206 4.53 -25.58 -7.86
N SER A 207 4.40 -25.41 -9.17
CA SER A 207 4.83 -24.18 -9.85
C SER A 207 4.10 -22.95 -9.32
N PHE A 208 2.78 -23.04 -9.16
CA PHE A 208 2.00 -21.96 -8.59
C PHE A 208 2.44 -21.63 -7.16
N ALA A 209 2.63 -22.64 -6.30
CA ALA A 209 3.08 -22.46 -4.92
C ALA A 209 4.46 -21.78 -4.84
N ILE A 210 5.41 -22.19 -5.69
CA ILE A 210 6.74 -21.57 -5.76
C ILE A 210 6.62 -20.12 -6.24
N ARG A 211 5.85 -19.87 -7.29
CA ARG A 211 5.63 -18.51 -7.82
C ARG A 211 4.98 -17.61 -6.79
N LEU A 212 3.98 -18.10 -6.07
CA LEU A 212 3.33 -17.40 -4.97
C LEU A 212 4.32 -17.07 -3.86
N MET A 213 5.18 -18.03 -3.47
CA MET A 213 6.21 -17.80 -2.47
C MET A 213 7.20 -16.71 -2.91
N VAL A 214 7.69 -16.77 -4.15
CA VAL A 214 8.61 -15.76 -4.70
C VAL A 214 7.95 -14.38 -4.78
N ALA A 215 6.72 -14.32 -5.28
CA ALA A 215 5.92 -13.09 -5.34
C ALA A 215 5.73 -12.47 -3.94
N TYR A 216 5.45 -13.30 -2.94
CA TYR A 216 5.29 -12.87 -1.56
C TYR A 216 6.60 -12.35 -0.96
N LEU A 217 7.72 -13.05 -1.16
CA LEU A 217 9.03 -12.60 -0.67
C LEU A 217 9.45 -11.27 -1.31
N LEU A 218 9.18 -11.09 -2.60
CA LEU A 218 9.42 -9.82 -3.31
C LEU A 218 8.58 -8.68 -2.73
N PHE A 219 7.29 -8.92 -2.47
CA PHE A 219 6.40 -7.95 -1.84
C PHE A 219 6.92 -7.54 -0.45
N VAL A 220 7.25 -8.51 0.41
CA VAL A 220 7.74 -8.24 1.77
C VAL A 220 9.08 -7.52 1.74
N ALA A 221 10.00 -7.91 0.85
CA ALA A 221 11.30 -7.26 0.71
C ALA A 221 11.15 -5.81 0.24
N ALA A 222 10.27 -5.54 -0.73
CA ALA A 222 9.96 -4.20 -1.20
C ALA A 222 9.33 -3.35 -0.09
N ALA A 223 8.38 -3.90 0.66
CA ALA A 223 7.72 -3.22 1.79
C ALA A 223 8.73 -2.85 2.90
N LEU A 224 9.62 -3.77 3.26
CA LEU A 224 10.69 -3.49 4.23
C LEU A 224 11.65 -2.42 3.72
N ARG A 225 12.02 -2.45 2.43
CA ARG A 225 12.85 -1.38 1.85
C ARG A 225 12.16 -0.03 1.81
N LEU A 226 10.86 0.01 1.53
CA LEU A 226 10.06 1.23 1.62
C LEU A 226 10.05 1.79 3.03
N ALA A 227 9.92 0.93 4.05
CA ALA A 227 9.96 1.33 5.45
C ALA A 227 11.33 1.91 5.85
N ILE A 228 12.42 1.32 5.35
CA ILE A 228 13.78 1.81 5.61
C ILE A 228 14.00 3.17 4.97
N VAL A 229 13.64 3.32 3.69
CA VAL A 229 13.82 4.58 2.96
C VAL A 229 12.98 5.67 3.62
N SER A 230 11.70 5.41 3.86
CA SER A 230 10.75 6.40 4.42
C SER A 230 10.99 6.70 5.91
N GLY A 231 11.57 5.75 6.64
CA GLY A 231 11.92 5.89 8.05
C GLY A 231 13.28 6.54 8.30
N SER A 232 14.16 6.63 7.30
CA SER A 232 15.49 7.19 7.52
C SER A 232 15.41 8.69 7.88
N LYS A 233 16.24 9.11 8.85
CA LYS A 233 16.28 10.49 9.34
C LYS A 233 16.59 11.53 8.25
N GLU A 234 17.15 11.11 7.12
CA GLU A 234 17.45 12.00 5.99
C GLU A 234 16.19 12.56 5.31
N ILE A 235 15.00 11.98 5.55
CA ILE A 235 13.78 12.29 4.80
C ILE A 235 12.73 12.99 5.66
N ALA A 236 12.87 13.00 6.99
CA ALA A 236 11.87 13.54 7.90
C ALA A 236 12.51 14.45 8.96
N PRO A 237 12.19 15.77 8.96
CA PRO A 237 12.65 16.67 10.01
C PRO A 237 12.07 16.31 11.38
#